data_AF-A0A819T568-F1
#
_entry.id   AF-A0A819T568-F1
#
_cell.length_a   1.000
_cell.length_b   1.000
_cell.length_c   1.000
_cell.angle_alpha   90.00
_cell.angle_beta   90.00
_cell.angle_gamma   90.00
#
_symmetry.space_group_name_H-M   'P 1'
#
loop_
_entity.id
_entity.type
_entity.pdbx_description
1 polymer ?
#
loop_
_entity_poly.entity_id
_entity_poly.type
_entity_poly.pdbx_seq_one_letter_code
_entity_poly.pdbx_strand_id
1 'polypeptide(L)'
;MIFLEELTLRLNVCDRLTFIDAAQLNNEVLIHLPRLQTLTFNIVTFIKAFNGTSRTPINNIQHTFYNGKNHQLVYYVDFYSRGKAQSHIYSIPYVLNDLLNISRNFPGGLFSCVRDISLMDIEFPFEHDFFLKISRCFPLLTHLFVFNIVPQQHKRTSQLNATDQISSIVEFPHLTNLRISSRCIDYMEQFLIDTNTRLPHLVELNSHHEHLVIVTDYFTRDATRRNCVNVEHLIFNRLLVHSRDFYLYFPNCK
;
A
#
# COMPACT_ATOMS: atom_id res chain seq x y z
N MET A 1 -39.58 2.54 10.41
CA MET A 1 -38.68 3.27 9.50
C MET A 1 -37.33 3.36 10.20
N ILE A 2 -36.29 2.72 9.65
CA ILE A 2 -34.95 2.74 10.25
C ILE A 2 -34.29 4.04 9.78
N PHE A 3 -33.83 4.85 10.72
CA PHE A 3 -33.10 6.07 10.44
C PHE A 3 -31.61 5.77 10.61
N LEU A 4 -30.84 5.97 9.55
CA LEU A 4 -29.40 5.77 9.58
C LEU A 4 -28.74 7.07 10.06
N GLU A 5 -28.12 7.03 11.24
CA GLU A 5 -27.42 8.17 11.85
C GLU A 5 -25.90 8.10 11.65
N GLU A 6 -25.36 6.90 11.47
CA GLU A 6 -23.94 6.65 11.23
C GLU A 6 -23.76 5.74 10.01
N LEU A 7 -22.82 6.08 9.14
CA LEU A 7 -22.47 5.29 7.97
C LEU A 7 -20.95 5.23 7.82
N THR A 8 -20.47 3.99 7.69
CA THR A 8 -19.11 3.70 7.26
C THR A 8 -19.16 3.16 5.84
N LEU A 9 -18.56 3.90 4.91
CA LEU A 9 -18.61 3.60 3.48
C LEU A 9 -17.21 3.26 2.95
N ARG A 10 -17.11 2.11 2.30
CA ARG A 10 -15.92 1.72 1.55
C ARG A 10 -16.30 1.40 0.12
N LEU A 11 -15.71 2.12 -0.83
CA LEU A 11 -15.97 1.92 -2.25
C LEU A 11 -14.67 1.83 -3.02
N ASN A 12 -14.56 0.80 -3.85
CA ASN A 12 -13.53 0.70 -4.88
C ASN A 12 -14.25 0.59 -6.22
N VAL A 13 -14.14 1.63 -7.04
CA VAL A 13 -14.89 1.73 -8.30
C VAL A 13 -13.92 1.73 -9.47
N CYS A 14 -14.02 0.70 -10.30
CA CYS A 14 -13.17 0.52 -11.46
C CYS A 14 -13.87 0.94 -12.75
N ASP A 15 -13.07 1.14 -13.80
CA ASP A 15 -13.53 1.36 -15.18
C ASP A 15 -14.47 2.56 -15.40
N ARG A 16 -14.38 3.61 -14.57
CA ARG A 16 -15.15 4.83 -14.81
C ARG A 16 -14.53 5.70 -15.90
N LEU A 17 -15.37 6.56 -16.48
CA LEU A 17 -14.94 7.66 -17.34
C LEU A 17 -14.64 8.94 -16.54
N THR A 18 -15.23 9.07 -15.35
CA THR A 18 -15.07 10.23 -14.45
C THR A 18 -14.87 9.77 -13.02
N PHE A 19 -14.24 10.63 -12.22
CA PHE A 19 -14.04 10.37 -10.80
C PHE A 19 -15.35 10.55 -10.02
N ILE A 20 -15.49 9.86 -8.88
CA ILE A 20 -16.48 10.23 -7.88
C ILE A 20 -15.99 11.50 -7.21
N ASP A 21 -16.71 12.60 -7.41
CA ASP A 21 -16.44 13.87 -6.75
C ASP A 21 -17.44 14.13 -5.60
N ALA A 22 -17.27 15.27 -4.93
CA ALA A 22 -18.10 15.59 -3.76
C ALA A 22 -19.57 15.80 -4.14
N ALA A 23 -19.80 16.39 -5.31
CA ALA A 23 -21.14 16.68 -5.79
C ALA A 23 -21.87 15.38 -6.10
N GLN A 24 -21.20 14.42 -6.72
CA GLN A 24 -21.74 13.11 -6.98
C GLN A 24 -22.05 12.37 -5.67
N LEU A 25 -21.11 12.35 -4.71
CA LEU A 25 -21.35 11.73 -3.40
C LEU A 25 -22.55 12.36 -2.69
N ASN A 26 -22.66 13.68 -2.72
CA ASN A 26 -23.76 14.40 -2.06
C ASN A 26 -25.11 14.11 -2.73
N ASN A 27 -25.17 14.21 -4.06
CA ASN A 27 -26.40 14.10 -4.84
C ASN A 27 -26.89 12.65 -4.97
N GLU A 28 -26.00 11.66 -4.97
CA GLU A 28 -26.37 10.25 -5.17
C GLU A 28 -26.47 9.46 -3.87
N VAL A 29 -25.86 9.94 -2.77
CA VAL A 29 -25.83 9.21 -1.49
C VAL A 29 -26.39 10.06 -0.35
N LEU A 30 -25.78 11.22 -0.08
CA LEU A 30 -26.07 11.95 1.16
C LEU A 30 -27.46 12.59 1.19
N ILE A 31 -27.98 13.04 0.04
CA ILE A 31 -29.34 13.61 -0.03
C ILE A 31 -30.42 12.61 0.36
N HIS A 32 -30.16 11.31 0.20
CA HIS A 32 -31.07 10.23 0.56
C HIS A 32 -30.94 9.80 2.03
N LEU A 33 -29.97 10.34 2.77
CA LEU A 33 -29.68 10.03 4.16
C LEU A 33 -29.74 11.30 5.05
N PRO A 34 -30.91 11.97 5.14
CA PRO A 34 -31.03 13.29 5.77
C PRO A 34 -30.80 13.29 7.30
N ARG A 35 -30.78 12.11 7.93
CA ARG A 35 -30.48 11.95 9.37
C ARG A 35 -29.06 11.48 9.65
N LEU A 36 -28.23 11.34 8.62
CA LEU A 36 -26.84 10.95 8.78
C LEU A 36 -26.07 12.06 9.50
N GLN A 37 -25.59 11.75 10.70
CA GLN A 37 -24.80 12.65 11.53
C GLN A 37 -23.31 12.41 11.31
N THR A 38 -22.91 11.15 11.15
CA THR A 38 -21.51 10.76 10.98
C THR A 38 -21.33 9.93 9.71
N LEU A 39 -20.42 10.37 8.86
CA LEU A 39 -19.99 9.65 7.67
C LEU A 39 -18.48 9.42 7.73
N THR A 40 -18.09 8.16 7.91
CA THR A 40 -16.71 7.72 7.65
C THR A 40 -16.66 7.14 6.26
N PHE A 41 -15.68 7.52 5.44
CA PHE A 41 -15.56 6.94 4.12
C PHE A 41 -14.14 6.75 3.63
N ASN A 42 -13.98 5.77 2.75
CA ASN A 42 -12.80 5.53 1.93
C ASN A 42 -13.27 5.14 0.52
N ILE A 43 -13.01 6.01 -0.45
CA ILE A 43 -13.41 5.84 -1.84
C ILE A 43 -12.17 5.88 -2.72
N VAL A 44 -11.94 4.80 -3.46
CA VAL A 44 -10.94 4.72 -4.53
C VAL A 44 -11.67 4.60 -5.86
N THR A 45 -11.29 5.44 -6.83
CA THR A 45 -11.84 5.39 -8.19
C THR A 45 -10.73 5.24 -9.20
N PHE A 46 -10.87 4.27 -10.11
CA PHE A 46 -9.97 4.06 -11.25
C PHE A 46 -10.66 4.47 -12.55
N ILE A 47 -9.99 5.35 -13.29
CA ILE A 47 -10.39 5.82 -14.60
C ILE A 47 -9.75 4.95 -15.68
N LYS A 48 -10.59 4.44 -16.58
CA LYS A 48 -10.14 3.65 -17.73
C LYS A 48 -9.42 4.53 -18.75
N ALA A 49 -8.48 3.93 -19.48
CA ALA A 49 -7.82 4.59 -20.61
C ALA A 49 -8.87 5.16 -21.59
N PHE A 50 -8.76 6.46 -21.87
CA PHE A 50 -9.63 7.12 -22.83
C PHE A 50 -8.91 7.21 -24.18
N ASN A 51 -9.52 6.66 -25.23
CA ASN A 51 -8.96 6.70 -26.59
C ASN A 51 -9.28 8.02 -27.33
N GLY A 52 -9.97 8.96 -26.70
CA GLY A 52 -10.40 10.23 -27.30
C GLY A 52 -9.59 11.45 -26.83
N THR A 53 -9.71 12.56 -27.56
CA THR A 53 -8.97 13.82 -27.33
C THR A 53 -9.54 14.69 -26.20
N SER A 54 -10.70 14.35 -25.63
CA SER A 54 -11.30 15.14 -24.55
C SER A 54 -10.77 14.71 -23.17
N ARG A 55 -9.71 15.36 -22.70
CA ARG A 55 -9.41 15.39 -21.26
C ARG A 55 -10.45 16.26 -20.58
N THR A 56 -11.39 15.68 -19.82
CA THR A 56 -12.15 16.48 -18.86
C THR A 56 -11.13 17.08 -17.88
N PRO A 57 -11.09 18.41 -17.67
CA PRO A 57 -10.08 19.01 -16.81
C PRO A 57 -10.22 18.45 -15.39
N ILE A 58 -9.22 17.68 -14.95
CA ILE A 58 -9.21 17.10 -13.59
C ILE A 58 -9.12 18.18 -12.50
N ASN A 59 -8.89 19.44 -12.90
CA ASN A 59 -8.77 20.60 -12.05
C ASN A 59 -10.00 20.90 -11.16
N ASN A 60 -11.17 20.30 -11.40
CA ASN A 60 -12.38 20.61 -10.60
C ASN A 60 -12.64 19.67 -9.41
N ILE A 61 -12.01 18.51 -9.29
CA ILE A 61 -12.29 17.60 -8.17
C ILE A 61 -11.89 18.25 -6.85
N GLN A 62 -10.72 18.90 -6.82
CA GLN A 62 -10.23 19.63 -5.65
C GLN A 62 -11.29 20.61 -5.15
N HIS A 63 -11.82 21.46 -6.05
CA HIS A 63 -12.83 22.47 -5.73
C HIS A 63 -14.19 21.91 -5.28
N THR A 64 -14.59 20.72 -5.76
CA THR A 64 -15.88 20.13 -5.35
C THR A 64 -15.92 19.79 -3.86
N PHE A 65 -14.80 19.37 -3.27
CA PHE A 65 -14.75 18.98 -1.86
C PHE A 65 -14.51 20.18 -0.91
N TYR A 66 -13.92 21.28 -1.39
CA TYR A 66 -13.72 22.50 -0.58
C TYR A 66 -15.02 23.25 -0.26
N ASN A 67 -16.06 23.11 -1.10
CA ASN A 67 -17.32 23.85 -0.92
C ASN A 67 -18.33 23.12 0.00
N GLY A 68 -18.04 21.89 0.40
CA GLY A 68 -18.81 21.20 1.44
C GLY A 68 -18.36 21.67 2.82
N LYS A 69 -19.29 21.86 3.76
CA LYS A 69 -18.98 22.20 5.18
C LYS A 69 -18.14 21.15 5.92
N ASN A 70 -17.58 20.16 5.23
CA ASN A 70 -16.84 19.01 5.74
C ASN A 70 -15.33 19.22 5.58
N HIS A 71 -14.71 19.98 6.49
CA HIS A 71 -13.26 20.22 6.56
C HIS A 71 -12.43 18.98 6.99
N GLN A 72 -12.96 17.78 6.77
CA GLN A 72 -12.50 16.53 7.38
C GLN A 72 -12.31 15.44 6.32
N LEU A 73 -11.62 15.77 5.23
CA LEU A 73 -11.23 14.78 4.23
C LEU A 73 -9.85 15.05 3.67
N VAL A 74 -9.24 13.98 3.17
CA VAL A 74 -8.00 14.01 2.41
C VAL A 74 -8.25 13.34 1.07
N TYR A 75 -7.61 13.85 0.04
CA TYR A 75 -7.66 13.24 -1.28
C TYR A 75 -6.31 13.37 -1.99
N TYR A 76 -6.08 12.49 -2.96
CA TYR A 76 -4.99 12.62 -3.91
C TYR A 76 -5.36 11.92 -5.22
N VAL A 77 -4.72 12.34 -6.31
CA VAL A 77 -4.99 11.85 -7.66
C VAL A 77 -3.67 11.50 -8.33
N ASP A 78 -3.65 10.35 -8.99
CA ASP A 78 -2.55 9.87 -9.81
C ASP A 78 -2.97 9.88 -11.27
N PHE A 79 -2.10 10.44 -12.12
CA PHE A 79 -2.27 10.38 -13.56
C PHE A 79 -1.28 9.38 -14.14
N TYR A 80 -1.80 8.52 -14.99
CA TYR A 80 -1.08 7.47 -15.66
C TYR A 80 -1.13 7.70 -17.17
N SER A 81 -0.30 6.97 -17.89
CA SER A 81 -0.25 6.95 -19.34
C SER A 81 -1.60 6.53 -19.93
N ARG A 82 -1.82 6.92 -21.19
CA ARG A 82 -3.04 6.59 -21.95
C ARG A 82 -4.34 7.09 -21.28
N GLY A 83 -4.25 8.16 -20.50
CA GLY A 83 -5.41 8.81 -19.87
C GLY A 83 -6.04 8.00 -18.74
N LYS A 84 -5.33 6.99 -18.20
CA LYS A 84 -5.73 6.34 -16.96
C LYS A 84 -5.45 7.26 -15.78
N ALA A 85 -6.23 7.12 -14.73
CA ALA A 85 -6.01 7.87 -13.51
C ALA A 85 -6.61 7.15 -12.29
N GLN A 86 -6.07 7.40 -11.11
CA GLN A 86 -6.63 6.93 -9.84
C GLN A 86 -6.93 8.15 -8.96
N SER A 87 -8.04 8.12 -8.23
CA SER A 87 -8.32 9.07 -7.17
C SER A 87 -8.62 8.30 -5.90
N HIS A 88 -8.12 8.78 -4.79
CA HIS A 88 -8.38 8.24 -3.47
C HIS A 88 -8.85 9.38 -2.58
N ILE A 89 -10.02 9.21 -1.96
CA ILE A 89 -10.67 10.22 -1.12
C ILE A 89 -11.16 9.54 0.15
N TYR A 90 -10.84 10.09 1.32
CA TYR A 90 -11.26 9.52 2.59
C TYR A 90 -11.47 10.58 3.67
N SER A 91 -12.29 10.24 4.67
CA SER A 91 -12.57 11.10 5.83
C SER A 91 -11.44 11.07 6.86
N ILE A 92 -11.27 12.16 7.60
CA ILE A 92 -10.40 12.28 8.77
C ILE A 92 -11.20 12.75 10.01
N PRO A 93 -10.98 12.19 11.21
CA PRO A 93 -10.03 11.13 11.53
C PRO A 93 -10.38 9.80 10.85
N TYR A 94 -9.35 9.05 10.46
CA TYR A 94 -9.54 7.78 9.78
C TYR A 94 -9.73 6.67 10.81
N VAL A 95 -10.91 6.06 10.84
CA VAL A 95 -11.29 5.06 11.85
C VAL A 95 -11.38 3.64 11.32
N LEU A 96 -11.22 3.43 10.01
CA LEU A 96 -11.21 2.09 9.43
C LEU A 96 -9.92 1.35 9.79
N ASN A 97 -10.02 0.02 9.85
CA ASN A 97 -8.88 -0.86 10.15
C ASN A 97 -7.96 -1.08 8.95
N ASP A 98 -8.30 -0.56 7.78
CA ASP A 98 -7.62 -0.89 6.55
C ASP A 98 -7.63 0.25 5.52
N LEU A 99 -6.56 0.37 4.73
CA LEU A 99 -6.43 1.38 3.68
C LEU A 99 -5.84 0.76 2.41
N LEU A 100 -6.68 0.57 1.40
CA LEU A 100 -6.34 -0.17 0.19
C LEU A 100 -5.99 0.77 -0.99
N ASN A 101 -5.18 0.26 -1.91
CA ASN A 101 -4.78 0.90 -3.16
C ASN A 101 -4.06 2.24 -2.95
N ILE A 102 -3.15 2.28 -1.98
CA ILE A 102 -2.27 3.42 -1.75
C ILE A 102 -1.27 3.50 -2.90
N SER A 103 -1.22 4.64 -3.58
CA SER A 103 -0.27 4.92 -4.66
C SER A 103 0.90 5.76 -4.17
N ARG A 104 1.84 6.07 -5.08
CA ARG A 104 3.03 6.87 -4.76
C ARG A 104 2.73 8.26 -4.22
N ASN A 105 1.60 8.87 -4.61
CA ASN A 105 1.27 10.25 -4.25
C ASN A 105 0.50 10.34 -2.93
N PHE A 106 0.41 9.23 -2.18
CA PHE A 106 -0.14 9.22 -0.84
C PHE A 106 0.44 10.36 0.00
N PRO A 107 -0.38 11.27 0.55
CA PRO A 107 0.09 12.47 1.22
C PRO A 107 0.72 12.18 2.59
N GLY A 108 0.42 11.04 3.20
CA GLY A 108 0.83 10.69 4.56
C GLY A 108 -0.26 11.01 5.58
N GLY A 109 0.11 10.99 6.85
CA GLY A 109 -0.78 11.18 7.99
C GLY A 109 -0.58 10.08 9.03
N LEU A 110 -1.19 10.22 10.21
CA LEU A 110 -1.12 9.19 11.25
C LEU A 110 -2.41 8.36 11.23
N PHE A 111 -2.28 7.06 10.99
CA PHE A 111 -3.39 6.12 10.88
C PHE A 111 -3.29 5.07 12.00
N SER A 112 -3.67 5.46 13.21
CA SER A 112 -3.57 4.62 14.41
C SER A 112 -4.51 3.41 14.41
N CYS A 113 -5.63 3.46 13.68
CA CYS A 113 -6.58 2.35 13.58
C CYS A 113 -6.23 1.33 12.50
N VAL A 114 -5.40 1.70 11.52
CA VAL A 114 -5.11 0.87 10.36
C VAL A 114 -4.14 -0.26 10.73
N ARG A 115 -4.47 -1.46 10.26
CA ARG A 115 -3.75 -2.73 10.42
C ARG A 115 -3.42 -3.36 9.07
N ASP A 116 -4.24 -3.10 8.05
CA ASP A 116 -4.09 -3.72 6.74
C ASP A 116 -3.96 -2.66 5.65
N ILE A 117 -2.90 -2.71 4.85
CA ILE A 117 -2.77 -1.83 3.69
C ILE A 117 -2.40 -2.59 2.43
N SER A 118 -2.85 -2.07 1.29
CA SER A 118 -2.33 -2.44 -0.01
C SER A 118 -1.71 -1.25 -0.73
N LEU A 119 -0.48 -1.43 -1.18
CA LEU A 119 0.28 -0.49 -1.99
C LEU A 119 0.19 -0.95 -3.45
N MET A 120 -0.33 -0.09 -4.33
CA MET A 120 -0.51 -0.41 -5.73
C MET A 120 -0.17 0.79 -6.62
N ASP A 121 0.83 0.62 -7.49
CA ASP A 121 1.12 1.55 -8.58
C ASP A 121 1.63 0.75 -9.79
N ILE A 122 1.09 1.06 -10.97
CA ILE A 122 1.35 0.31 -12.21
C ILE A 122 2.37 0.98 -13.12
N GLU A 123 2.70 2.25 -12.88
CA GLU A 123 3.58 3.02 -13.77
C GLU A 123 4.74 3.69 -13.05
N PHE A 124 4.69 3.79 -11.73
CA PHE A 124 5.75 4.40 -10.94
C PHE A 124 6.25 3.47 -9.84
N PRO A 125 7.57 3.47 -9.57
CA PRO A 125 8.11 2.63 -8.52
C PRO A 125 7.78 3.17 -7.12
N PHE A 126 7.73 2.27 -6.15
CA PHE A 126 7.79 2.66 -4.74
C PHE A 126 9.24 2.67 -4.28
N GLU A 127 9.79 3.85 -4.06
CA GLU A 127 11.18 4.02 -3.60
C GLU A 127 11.30 3.79 -2.08
N HIS A 128 12.52 3.68 -1.60
CA HIS A 128 12.82 3.47 -0.19
C HIS A 128 12.12 4.50 0.74
N ASP A 129 12.17 5.79 0.38
CA ASP A 129 11.56 6.88 1.16
C ASP A 129 10.04 6.78 1.23
N PHE A 130 9.42 6.15 0.22
CA PHE A 130 8.00 5.85 0.27
C PHE A 130 7.71 4.83 1.38
N PHE A 131 8.50 3.75 1.48
CA PHE A 131 8.33 2.77 2.55
C PHE A 131 8.63 3.36 3.94
N LEU A 132 9.61 4.28 4.06
CA LEU A 132 9.83 5.05 5.30
C LEU A 132 8.62 5.90 5.67
N LYS A 133 7.96 6.52 4.68
CA LYS A 133 6.73 7.27 4.90
C LYS A 133 5.61 6.34 5.36
N ILE A 134 5.45 5.19 4.72
CA ILE A 134 4.44 4.18 5.08
C ILE A 134 4.64 3.69 6.52
N SER A 135 5.85 3.30 6.92
CA SER A 135 6.08 2.82 8.29
C SER A 135 5.73 3.86 9.37
N ARG A 136 5.99 5.14 9.10
CA ARG A 136 5.63 6.25 10.00
C ARG A 136 4.13 6.53 10.03
N CYS A 137 3.44 6.35 8.91
CA CYS A 137 2.00 6.61 8.81
C CYS A 137 1.17 5.51 9.45
N PHE A 138 1.65 4.26 9.43
CA PHE A 138 0.95 3.06 9.89
C PHE A 138 1.75 2.34 10.99
N PRO A 139 1.88 2.92 12.19
CA PRO A 139 2.75 2.38 13.23
C PRO A 139 2.33 1.00 13.74
N LEU A 140 1.05 0.63 13.58
CA LEU A 140 0.47 -0.63 14.05
C LEU A 140 0.15 -1.62 12.91
N LEU A 141 0.77 -1.43 11.74
CA LEU A 141 0.52 -2.25 10.56
C LEU A 141 0.85 -3.73 10.80
N THR A 142 -0.10 -4.63 10.52
CA THR A 142 0.06 -6.09 10.65
C THR A 142 0.07 -6.80 9.29
N HIS A 143 -0.66 -6.30 8.30
CA HIS A 143 -0.70 -6.88 6.94
C HIS A 143 -0.33 -5.86 5.88
N LEU A 144 0.67 -6.20 5.07
CA LEU A 144 1.16 -5.37 3.97
C LEU A 144 1.10 -6.14 2.66
N PHE A 145 0.28 -5.67 1.73
CA PHE A 145 0.31 -6.11 0.35
C PHE A 145 1.02 -5.08 -0.54
N VAL A 146 2.02 -5.52 -1.30
CA VAL A 146 2.74 -4.69 -2.28
C VAL A 146 2.57 -5.26 -3.67
N PHE A 147 1.96 -4.47 -4.55
CA PHE A 147 1.89 -4.74 -5.98
C PHE A 147 2.52 -3.60 -6.76
N ASN A 148 3.65 -3.87 -7.38
CA ASN A 148 4.31 -2.92 -8.27
C ASN A 148 5.08 -3.71 -9.34
N ILE A 149 5.01 -3.27 -10.58
CA ILE A 149 5.67 -3.91 -11.72
C ILE A 149 6.84 -3.11 -12.26
N VAL A 150 7.10 -1.94 -11.67
CA VAL A 150 8.13 -1.00 -12.08
C VAL A 150 9.32 -1.12 -11.12
N PRO A 151 10.54 -1.34 -11.64
CA PRO A 151 11.73 -1.48 -10.81
C PRO A 151 12.06 -0.16 -10.09
N GLN A 152 12.66 -0.28 -8.91
CA GLN A 152 13.14 0.87 -8.15
C GLN A 152 14.30 1.54 -8.89
N GLN A 153 14.27 2.87 -8.98
CA GLN A 153 15.35 3.62 -9.62
C GLN A 153 16.45 3.97 -8.61
N HIS A 154 16.08 4.20 -7.36
CA HIS A 154 16.98 4.67 -6.30
C HIS A 154 17.19 3.57 -5.26
N LYS A 155 17.85 2.50 -5.68
CA LYS A 155 18.21 1.41 -4.77
C LYS A 155 19.14 1.94 -3.68
N ARG A 156 18.92 1.51 -2.44
CA ARG A 156 19.93 1.59 -1.39
C ARG A 156 21.03 0.58 -1.67
N THR A 157 21.93 0.92 -2.58
CA THR A 157 23.24 0.29 -2.61
C THR A 157 24.05 0.83 -1.44
N SER A 158 24.83 -0.05 -0.83
CA SER A 158 25.52 0.02 0.46
C SER A 158 26.61 1.11 0.60
N GLN A 159 26.38 2.31 0.06
CA GLN A 159 27.34 3.42 0.00
C GLN A 159 27.00 4.62 0.91
N LEU A 160 26.01 4.51 1.80
CA LEU A 160 25.80 5.53 2.84
C LEU A 160 26.81 5.36 3.98
N ASN A 161 27.27 6.45 4.58
CA ASN A 161 28.09 6.39 5.79
C ASN A 161 27.32 5.71 6.94
N ALA A 162 28.00 4.97 7.82
CA ALA A 162 27.38 4.14 8.85
C ALA A 162 26.37 4.89 9.77
N THR A 163 26.55 6.19 9.96
CA THR A 163 25.62 7.06 10.72
C THR A 163 24.34 7.40 9.95
N ASP A 164 24.41 7.60 8.64
CA ASP A 164 23.24 7.89 7.80
C ASP A 164 22.41 6.62 7.52
N GLN A 165 23.05 5.45 7.59
CA GLN A 165 22.42 4.14 7.40
C GLN A 165 21.39 3.81 8.48
N ILE A 166 21.64 4.12 9.76
CA ILE A 166 20.74 3.75 10.87
C ILE A 166 19.48 4.63 10.92
N SER A 167 19.61 5.93 10.63
CA SER A 167 18.50 6.91 10.67
C SER A 167 17.38 6.66 9.65
N SER A 168 17.54 5.65 8.82
CA SER A 168 16.80 5.48 7.59
C SER A 168 16.46 4.03 7.28
N ILE A 169 16.62 3.12 8.24
CA ILE A 169 16.07 1.77 8.13
C ILE A 169 14.55 1.87 8.24
N VAL A 170 13.83 1.20 7.35
CA VAL A 170 12.37 1.09 7.44
C VAL A 170 12.05 0.04 8.50
N GLU A 171 11.25 0.38 9.50
CA GLU A 171 10.86 -0.57 10.53
C GLU A 171 9.35 -0.77 10.54
N PHE A 172 8.92 -2.03 10.44
CA PHE A 172 7.52 -2.40 10.62
C PHE A 172 7.40 -3.30 11.86
N PRO A 173 7.23 -2.71 13.06
CA PRO A 173 7.37 -3.43 14.33
C PRO A 173 6.22 -4.40 14.61
N HIS A 174 5.11 -4.34 13.88
CA HIS A 174 3.95 -5.22 14.08
C HIS A 174 3.59 -6.04 12.84
N LEU A 175 4.39 -5.96 11.77
CA LEU A 175 4.06 -6.63 10.52
C LEU A 175 4.24 -8.13 10.67
N THR A 176 3.13 -8.86 10.60
CA THR A 176 3.08 -10.32 10.67
C THR A 176 2.90 -10.96 9.32
N ASN A 177 2.29 -10.26 8.36
CA ASN A 177 2.03 -10.77 7.01
C ASN A 177 2.55 -9.79 5.95
N LEU A 178 3.44 -10.29 5.09
CA LEU A 178 3.96 -9.56 3.95
C LEU A 178 3.67 -10.32 2.66
N ARG A 179 2.91 -9.69 1.77
CA ARG A 179 2.66 -10.22 0.43
C ARG A 179 3.26 -9.30 -0.63
N ILE A 180 4.23 -9.82 -1.37
CA ILE A 180 4.90 -9.10 -2.45
C ILE A 180 4.51 -9.76 -3.77
N SER A 181 3.57 -9.13 -4.48
CA SER A 181 3.19 -9.51 -5.83
C SER A 181 3.85 -8.55 -6.82
N SER A 182 5.17 -8.65 -6.94
CA SER A 182 5.98 -7.85 -7.85
C SER A 182 6.70 -8.74 -8.85
N ARG A 183 6.81 -8.27 -10.10
CA ARG A 183 7.71 -8.86 -11.12
C ARG A 183 9.16 -8.40 -10.95
N CYS A 184 9.41 -7.37 -10.15
CA CYS A 184 10.72 -6.82 -9.87
C CYS A 184 11.24 -7.37 -8.54
N ILE A 185 12.46 -7.87 -8.57
CA ILE A 185 13.18 -8.39 -7.39
C ILE A 185 13.47 -7.31 -6.35
N ASP A 186 13.55 -6.05 -6.77
CA ASP A 186 13.90 -4.89 -5.94
C ASP A 186 13.04 -4.79 -4.67
N TYR A 187 11.76 -5.11 -4.76
CA TYR A 187 10.86 -5.09 -3.61
C TYR A 187 11.16 -6.21 -2.63
N MET A 188 11.57 -7.39 -3.11
CA MET A 188 12.06 -8.46 -2.23
C MET A 188 13.37 -8.04 -1.55
N GLU A 189 14.29 -7.39 -2.26
CA GLU A 189 15.53 -6.84 -1.67
C GLU A 189 15.24 -5.75 -0.63
N GLN A 190 14.31 -4.84 -0.92
CA GLN A 190 13.90 -3.78 -0.01
C GLN A 190 13.38 -4.33 1.31
N PHE A 191 12.54 -5.37 1.30
CA PHE A 191 11.93 -5.91 2.51
C PHE A 191 12.76 -6.97 3.22
N LEU A 192 13.45 -7.85 2.49
CA LEU A 192 14.14 -8.97 3.13
C LEU A 192 15.56 -8.63 3.60
N ILE A 193 16.25 -7.66 2.98
CA ILE A 193 17.58 -7.25 3.45
C ILE A 193 17.44 -6.39 4.72
N ASP A 194 18.05 -6.83 5.83
CA ASP A 194 17.92 -6.24 7.16
C ASP A 194 18.53 -4.84 7.28
N THR A 195 19.47 -4.49 6.40
CA THR A 195 20.01 -3.12 6.28
C THR A 195 19.03 -2.13 5.66
N ASN A 196 17.97 -2.63 5.00
CA ASN A 196 16.95 -1.80 4.36
C ASN A 196 15.68 -1.74 5.21
N THR A 197 15.21 -2.89 5.67
CA THR A 197 13.95 -3.01 6.42
C THR A 197 14.12 -3.97 7.61
N ARG A 198 13.47 -3.68 8.74
CA ARG A 198 13.36 -4.57 9.89
C ARG A 198 11.94 -5.09 10.04
N LEU A 199 11.80 -6.41 10.06
CA LEU A 199 10.54 -7.13 10.15
C LEU A 199 10.55 -8.13 11.33
N PRO A 200 10.66 -7.65 12.59
CA PRO A 200 10.92 -8.51 13.75
C PRO A 200 9.83 -9.56 14.01
N HIS A 201 8.60 -9.33 13.56
CA HIS A 201 7.46 -10.20 13.82
C HIS A 201 6.87 -10.83 12.56
N LEU A 202 7.63 -10.91 11.46
CA LEU A 202 7.14 -11.51 10.22
C LEU A 202 6.91 -13.01 10.40
N VAL A 203 5.66 -13.46 10.22
CA VAL A 203 5.22 -14.86 10.36
C VAL A 203 4.84 -15.45 9.01
N GLU A 204 4.21 -14.67 8.14
CA GLU A 204 3.79 -15.12 6.81
C GLU A 204 4.44 -14.26 5.71
N LEU A 205 5.08 -14.93 4.76
CA LEU A 205 5.65 -14.31 3.56
C LEU A 205 5.06 -14.97 2.30
N ASN A 206 4.39 -14.16 1.50
CA ASN A 206 3.89 -14.54 0.19
C ASN A 206 4.73 -13.86 -0.90
N SER A 207 5.41 -14.67 -1.71
CA SER A 207 6.38 -14.17 -2.69
C SER A 207 6.56 -15.12 -3.88
N HIS A 208 7.25 -14.64 -4.92
CA HIS A 208 7.75 -15.49 -5.98
C HIS A 208 9.00 -16.25 -5.49
N HIS A 209 8.94 -17.58 -5.48
CA HIS A 209 10.05 -18.43 -5.05
C HIS A 209 11.38 -18.10 -5.73
N GLU A 210 11.35 -17.85 -7.04
CA GLU A 210 12.54 -17.49 -7.83
C GLU A 210 13.22 -16.23 -7.29
N HIS A 211 12.43 -15.20 -6.94
CA HIS A 211 12.98 -13.98 -6.34
C HIS A 211 13.53 -14.26 -4.95
N LEU A 212 12.87 -15.09 -4.15
CA LEU A 212 13.34 -15.45 -2.82
C LEU A 212 14.71 -16.17 -2.89
N VAL A 213 14.87 -17.12 -3.81
CA VAL A 213 16.15 -17.80 -4.06
C VAL A 213 17.25 -16.80 -4.44
N ILE A 214 16.97 -15.85 -5.34
CA ILE A 214 17.98 -14.87 -5.77
C ILE A 214 18.34 -13.90 -4.65
N VAL A 215 17.35 -13.34 -3.94
CA VAL A 215 17.59 -12.36 -2.85
C VAL A 215 18.33 -12.98 -1.68
N THR A 216 18.05 -14.24 -1.36
CA THR A 216 18.73 -14.98 -0.30
C THR A 216 20.06 -15.58 -0.73
N ASP A 217 20.47 -15.41 -2.00
CA ASP A 217 21.63 -16.07 -2.60
C ASP A 217 21.62 -17.58 -2.35
N TYR A 218 20.59 -18.26 -2.83
CA TYR A 218 20.34 -19.69 -2.58
C TYR A 218 20.31 -20.04 -1.08
N PHE A 219 19.71 -19.16 -0.26
CA PHE A 219 19.63 -19.32 1.20
C PHE A 219 21.01 -19.36 1.88
N THR A 220 21.92 -18.45 1.47
CA THR A 220 23.25 -18.28 2.09
C THR A 220 23.58 -16.84 2.51
N ARG A 221 22.82 -15.84 2.06
CA ARG A 221 23.03 -14.40 2.39
C ARG A 221 22.51 -14.01 3.78
N ASP A 222 23.39 -13.94 4.77
CA ASP A 222 23.03 -13.65 6.18
C ASP A 222 22.17 -12.38 6.38
N ALA A 223 22.40 -11.33 5.60
CA ALA A 223 21.64 -10.07 5.68
C ALA A 223 20.13 -10.24 5.47
N THR A 224 19.70 -11.33 4.83
CA THR A 224 18.27 -11.61 4.61
C THR A 224 17.66 -12.52 5.68
N ARG A 225 18.52 -13.24 6.41
CA ARG A 225 18.11 -14.27 7.38
C ARG A 225 17.35 -13.66 8.56
N ARG A 226 17.75 -12.48 9.04
CA ARG A 226 17.13 -11.84 10.22
C ARG A 226 15.64 -11.55 10.03
N ASN A 227 15.23 -11.11 8.84
CA ASN A 227 13.82 -10.85 8.53
C ASN A 227 13.04 -12.13 8.21
N CYS A 228 13.71 -13.25 7.95
CA CYS A 228 13.09 -14.52 7.58
C CYS A 228 12.97 -15.51 8.74
N VAL A 229 13.77 -15.36 9.80
CA VAL A 229 13.93 -16.38 10.87
C VAL A 229 12.63 -16.72 11.61
N ASN A 230 11.69 -15.77 11.69
CA ASN A 230 10.41 -15.96 12.37
C ASN A 230 9.29 -16.42 11.43
N VAL A 231 9.55 -16.53 10.13
CA VAL A 231 8.53 -16.93 9.15
C VAL A 231 8.17 -18.39 9.36
N GLU A 232 6.88 -18.65 9.56
CA GLU A 232 6.26 -19.96 9.74
C GLU A 232 5.52 -20.41 8.47
N HIS A 233 5.01 -19.45 7.70
CA HIS A 233 4.21 -19.72 6.51
C HIS A 233 4.83 -19.05 5.28
N LEU A 234 5.35 -19.88 4.37
CA LEU A 234 5.78 -19.46 3.05
C LEU A 234 4.74 -19.85 2.01
N ILE A 235 4.14 -18.85 1.39
CA ILE A 235 3.12 -19.06 0.36
C ILE A 235 3.76 -18.80 -1.01
N PHE A 236 3.90 -19.88 -1.79
CA PHE A 236 4.35 -19.83 -3.17
C PHE A 236 3.21 -20.18 -4.13
N ASN A 237 3.28 -19.66 -5.35
CA ASN A 237 2.31 -19.99 -6.41
C ASN A 237 2.47 -21.42 -6.97
N ARG A 238 3.43 -22.21 -6.48
CA ARG A 238 3.74 -23.58 -6.94
C ARG A 238 4.22 -24.45 -5.77
N LEU A 239 3.97 -25.75 -5.84
CA LEU A 239 4.54 -26.75 -4.93
C LEU A 239 6.03 -26.91 -5.21
N LEU A 240 6.84 -26.97 -4.15
CA LEU A 240 8.31 -26.96 -4.25
C LEU A 240 8.93 -27.96 -3.26
N VAL A 241 10.11 -28.47 -3.64
CA VAL A 241 10.97 -29.28 -2.77
C VAL A 241 12.07 -28.38 -2.23
N HIS A 242 12.25 -28.38 -0.91
CA HIS A 242 13.18 -27.47 -0.23
C HIS A 242 14.54 -28.11 0.01
N SER A 243 15.61 -27.33 -0.16
CA SER A 243 16.98 -27.74 0.21
C SER A 243 17.14 -27.78 1.74
N ARG A 244 18.25 -28.33 2.24
CA ARG A 244 18.54 -28.24 3.68
C ARG A 244 18.79 -26.80 4.13
N ASP A 245 19.44 -25.99 3.30
CA ASP A 245 19.76 -24.59 3.59
C ASP A 245 18.50 -23.71 3.71
N PHE A 246 17.43 -24.07 2.99
CA PHE A 246 16.12 -23.45 3.15
C PHE A 246 15.63 -23.49 4.61
N TYR A 247 15.77 -24.62 5.29
CA TYR A 247 15.32 -24.76 6.68
C TYR A 247 16.24 -24.05 7.69
N LEU A 248 17.45 -23.62 7.29
CA LEU A 248 18.28 -22.73 8.10
C LEU A 248 17.79 -21.28 8.04
N TYR A 249 17.11 -20.92 6.95
CA TYR A 249 16.48 -19.62 6.72
C TYR A 249 15.07 -19.53 7.30
N PHE A 250 14.33 -20.64 7.20
CA PHE A 250 12.94 -20.76 7.60
C PHE A 250 12.78 -21.92 8.60
N PRO A 251 13.33 -21.78 9.82
CA PRO A 251 13.39 -22.88 10.79
C PRO A 251 11.99 -23.35 11.23
N ASN A 252 10.98 -22.49 11.12
CA ASN A 252 9.62 -22.76 11.55
C ASN A 252 8.71 -23.29 10.41
N CYS A 253 9.14 -23.29 9.14
CA CYS A 253 8.36 -23.77 7.99
C CYS A 253 8.41 -25.30 7.80
N LYS A 254 8.43 -26.07 8.88
CA LYS A 254 8.52 -27.54 8.84
C LYS A 254 7.17 -28.23 8.72
#